data_AF-A0A243AS89-F1
#
_entry.id   AF-A0A243AS89-F1
#
_cell.length_a   1.000
_cell.length_b   1.000
_cell.length_c   1.000
_cell.angle_alpha   90.00
_cell.angle_beta   90.00
_cell.angle_gamma   90.00
#
_symmetry.space_group_name_H-M   'P 1'
#
loop_
_entity.id
_entity.type
_entity.pdbx_description
1 polymer ?
#
loop_
_entity_poly.entity_id
_entity_poly.type
_entity_poly.pdbx_seq_one_letter_code
_entity_poly.pdbx_strand_id
1 'polypeptide(L)'
;MITKAAKNATRKKRHARVRAKLTGTAERPRLNVYRSNQHIYAQVIDDVNGVTLVSASTLDKDLALNGTSNTEAATKVGESVAKRAVEKGVKEVVFDRGGYLYHGRVKALAEAAREAGLQF
;
A
#
# COMPACT_ATOMS: atom_id res chain seq x y z
N MET A 1 -5.82 2.84 36.76
CA MET A 1 -6.18 3.63 35.55
C MET A 1 -5.98 2.74 34.33
N ILE A 2 -7.01 2.47 33.53
CA ILE A 2 -6.91 1.55 32.37
C ILE A 2 -6.44 2.32 31.14
N THR A 3 -5.24 2.02 30.63
CA THR A 3 -4.67 2.65 29.44
C THR A 3 -4.99 1.84 28.17
N LYS A 4 -5.50 2.50 27.12
CA LYS A 4 -5.71 1.85 25.82
C LYS A 4 -4.39 1.64 25.10
N ALA A 5 -4.12 0.41 24.66
CA ALA A 5 -2.93 0.11 23.87
C ALA A 5 -2.95 0.86 22.52
N ALA A 6 -1.78 1.33 22.08
CA ALA A 6 -1.62 2.01 20.82
C ALA A 6 -1.95 1.08 19.64
N LYS A 7 -2.95 1.46 18.82
CA LYS A 7 -3.39 0.68 17.64
C LYS A 7 -2.26 0.40 16.64
N ASN A 8 -1.28 1.29 16.53
CA ASN A 8 -0.14 1.08 15.64
C ASN A 8 0.80 -0.03 16.15
N ALA A 9 0.96 -0.18 17.47
CA ALA A 9 1.79 -1.24 18.04
C ALA A 9 1.19 -2.63 17.75
N THR A 10 -0.13 -2.78 17.89
CA THR A 10 -0.81 -4.04 17.55
C THR A 10 -0.80 -4.31 16.05
N ARG A 11 -0.94 -3.28 15.21
CA ARG A 11 -0.74 -3.38 13.74
C ARG A 11 0.66 -3.86 13.40
N LYS A 12 1.73 -3.26 13.96
CA LYS A 12 3.12 -3.63 13.71
C LYS A 12 3.37 -5.11 14.01
N LYS A 13 2.82 -5.65 15.11
CA LYS A 13 2.92 -7.09 15.43
C LYS A 13 2.29 -7.98 14.35
N ARG A 14 1.08 -7.64 13.88
CA ARG A 14 0.42 -8.37 12.78
C ARG A 14 1.20 -8.25 11.46
N HIS A 15 1.73 -7.05 11.19
CA HIS A 15 2.51 -6.78 9.99
C HIS A 15 3.80 -7.61 9.97
N ALA A 16 4.53 -7.67 11.09
CA ALA A 16 5.71 -8.51 11.23
C ALA A 16 5.40 -10.00 11.00
N ARG A 17 4.28 -10.51 11.54
CA ARG A 17 3.84 -11.89 11.30
C ARG A 17 3.55 -12.19 9.82
N VAL A 18 2.95 -11.23 9.10
CA VAL A 18 2.71 -11.37 7.64
C VAL A 18 4.04 -11.35 6.90
N ARG A 19 4.94 -10.41 7.24
CA ARG A 19 6.26 -10.27 6.61
C ARG A 19 7.21 -11.44 6.89
N ALA A 20 6.94 -12.27 7.90
CA ALA A 20 7.69 -13.51 8.11
C ALA A 20 7.52 -14.52 6.96
N LYS A 21 6.43 -14.40 6.17
CA LYS A 21 6.16 -15.24 5.00
C LYS A 21 6.19 -14.48 3.67
N LEU A 22 6.18 -13.15 3.72
CA LEU A 22 5.98 -12.28 2.56
C LEU A 22 7.16 -11.32 2.44
N THR A 23 7.90 -11.46 1.35
CA THR A 23 9.10 -10.68 1.02
C THR A 23 9.02 -10.24 -0.44
N GLY A 24 9.43 -9.01 -0.74
CA GLY A 24 9.55 -8.52 -2.11
C GLY A 24 10.97 -8.71 -2.65
N THR A 25 11.09 -9.24 -3.86
CA THR A 25 12.37 -9.34 -4.59
C THR A 25 12.45 -8.26 -5.68
N ALA A 26 13.59 -8.13 -6.34
CA ALA A 26 13.73 -7.25 -7.50
C ALA A 26 12.77 -7.60 -8.64
N GLU A 27 12.50 -8.90 -8.86
CA GLU A 27 11.56 -9.38 -9.88
C GLU A 27 10.10 -9.16 -9.48
N ARG A 28 9.78 -9.39 -8.20
CA ARG A 28 8.43 -9.26 -7.66
C ARG A 28 8.46 -8.40 -6.39
N PRO A 29 8.58 -7.07 -6.52
CA PRO A 29 8.67 -6.19 -5.38
C PRO A 29 7.36 -6.15 -4.58
N ARG A 30 7.47 -5.77 -3.32
CA ARG A 30 6.34 -5.75 -2.38
C ARG A 30 5.58 -4.43 -2.49
N LEU A 31 4.27 -4.51 -2.76
CA LEU A 31 3.36 -3.37 -2.67
C LEU A 31 2.82 -3.25 -1.23
N ASN A 32 3.36 -2.32 -0.46
CA ASN A 32 3.01 -2.08 0.93
C ASN A 32 1.96 -0.96 1.06
N VAL A 33 0.96 -1.19 1.92
CA VAL A 33 -0.10 -0.21 2.23
C VAL A 33 0.00 0.29 3.67
N TYR A 34 -0.02 1.61 3.85
CA TYR A 34 -0.16 2.25 5.16
C TYR A 34 -1.37 3.19 5.18
N ARG A 35 -2.14 3.12 6.27
CA ARG A 35 -3.33 3.96 6.46
C ARG A 35 -3.28 4.68 7.80
N SER A 36 -3.32 6.01 7.74
CA SER A 36 -3.54 6.87 8.90
C SER A 36 -5.02 7.17 9.09
N ASN A 37 -5.37 8.00 10.08
CA ASN A 37 -6.76 8.42 10.26
C ASN A 37 -7.27 9.27 9.08
N GLN A 38 -6.38 9.97 8.39
CA GLN A 38 -6.73 10.95 7.37
C GLN A 38 -6.22 10.57 5.98
N HIS A 39 -5.19 9.75 5.85
CA HIS A 39 -4.49 9.52 4.59
C HIS A 39 -4.21 8.04 4.34
N ILE A 40 -3.95 7.69 3.09
CA ILE A 40 -3.45 6.38 2.68
C ILE A 40 -2.21 6.57 1.82
N TYR A 41 -1.27 5.66 2.00
CA TYR A 41 0.04 5.65 1.37
C TYR A 41 0.27 4.25 0.82
N ALA A 42 0.87 4.19 -0.36
CA ALA A 42 1.29 2.94 -0.97
C ALA A 42 2.71 3.08 -1.53
N GLN A 43 3.50 2.03 -1.37
CA GLN A 43 4.90 1.98 -1.78
C GLN A 43 5.20 0.63 -2.41
N VAL A 44 5.94 0.63 -3.51
CA VAL A 44 6.52 -0.57 -4.13
C VAL A 44 7.98 -0.63 -3.71
N ILE A 45 8.35 -1.70 -3.00
CA ILE A 45 9.63 -1.83 -2.32
C ILE A 45 10.32 -3.12 -2.77
N ASP A 46 11.61 -3.01 -3.11
CA ASP A 46 12.50 -4.16 -3.21
C ASP A 46 13.15 -4.37 -1.84
N ASP A 47 12.81 -5.48 -1.15
CA ASP A 47 13.32 -5.77 0.19
C ASP A 47 14.78 -6.28 0.16
N VAL A 48 15.30 -6.72 -1.00
CA VAL A 48 16.70 -7.19 -1.15
C VAL A 48 17.65 -6.00 -1.16
N ASN A 49 17.35 -5.01 -2.00
CA ASN A 49 18.15 -3.80 -2.11
C ASN A 49 17.75 -2.74 -1.07
N GLY A 50 16.60 -2.89 -0.41
CA GLY A 50 16.08 -1.92 0.56
C GLY A 50 15.61 -0.61 -0.08
N VAL A 51 15.34 -0.60 -1.38
CA VAL A 51 15.00 0.59 -2.16
C VAL A 51 13.51 0.64 -2.45
N THR A 52 12.93 1.84 -2.30
CA THR A 52 11.55 2.10 -2.74
C THR A 52 11.58 2.48 -4.21
N LEU A 53 10.95 1.65 -5.05
CA LEU A 53 10.89 1.88 -6.50
C LEU A 53 9.85 2.95 -6.83
N VAL A 54 8.68 2.89 -6.21
CA VAL A 54 7.56 3.80 -6.46
C VAL A 54 6.81 4.09 -5.17
N SER A 55 6.29 5.31 -5.04
CA SER A 55 5.36 5.68 -3.99
C SER A 55 4.23 6.52 -4.54
N ALA A 56 3.05 6.42 -3.93
CA ALA A 56 2.02 7.44 -4.05
C ALA A 56 1.25 7.58 -2.72
N SER A 57 0.68 8.77 -2.54
CA SER A 57 -0.06 9.09 -1.32
C SER A 57 -1.21 10.03 -1.62
N THR A 58 -2.21 10.09 -0.73
CA THR A 58 -3.27 11.11 -0.86
C THR A 58 -2.80 12.54 -0.61
N LEU A 59 -1.53 12.74 -0.25
CA LEU A 59 -0.90 14.06 -0.17
C LEU A 59 -0.27 14.51 -1.49
N ASP A 60 -0.20 13.61 -2.49
CA ASP A 60 0.34 13.96 -3.80
C ASP A 60 -0.59 14.98 -4.46
N LYS A 61 -0.03 16.13 -4.84
CA LYS A 61 -0.78 17.26 -5.41
C LYS A 61 -1.52 16.87 -6.70
N ASP A 62 -1.01 15.88 -7.40
CA ASP A 62 -1.53 15.41 -8.69
C ASP A 62 -2.89 14.70 -8.57
N LEU A 63 -3.29 14.24 -7.37
CA LEU A 63 -4.47 13.40 -7.20
C LEU A 63 -5.80 14.17 -7.00
N ALA A 64 -5.74 15.50 -6.85
CA ALA A 64 -6.88 16.42 -6.73
C ALA A 64 -8.07 15.79 -5.97
N LEU A 65 -7.85 15.46 -4.70
CA LEU A 65 -8.78 14.68 -3.89
C LEU A 65 -9.72 15.59 -3.08
N ASN A 66 -11.04 15.39 -3.24
CA ASN A 66 -12.08 16.06 -2.45
C ASN A 66 -12.17 15.50 -1.01
N GLY A 67 -11.55 14.35 -0.76
CA GLY A 67 -11.46 13.72 0.55
C GLY A 67 -10.27 12.76 0.60
N THR A 68 -9.58 12.68 1.73
CA THR A 68 -8.29 11.97 1.83
C THR A 68 -8.39 10.60 2.49
N SER A 69 -9.53 10.34 3.17
CA SER A 69 -9.72 9.17 4.03
C SER A 69 -10.87 8.24 3.61
N ASN A 70 -11.31 8.29 2.36
CA ASN A 70 -12.40 7.48 1.82
C ASN A 70 -11.89 6.37 0.86
N THR A 71 -12.82 5.59 0.32
CA THR A 71 -12.55 4.53 -0.68
C THR A 71 -12.13 5.09 -2.02
N GLU A 72 -12.73 6.20 -2.46
CA GLU A 72 -12.39 6.88 -3.72
C GLU A 72 -10.94 7.41 -3.74
N ALA A 73 -10.45 7.93 -2.61
CA ALA A 73 -9.05 8.32 -2.49
C ALA A 73 -8.12 7.09 -2.57
N ALA A 74 -8.56 5.95 -2.04
CA ALA A 74 -7.78 4.73 -2.09
C ALA A 74 -7.72 4.13 -3.50
N THR A 75 -8.79 4.23 -4.29
CA THR A 75 -8.78 3.79 -5.69
C THR A 75 -7.83 4.67 -6.51
N LYS A 76 -7.94 5.99 -6.40
CA LYS A 76 -7.04 6.93 -7.09
C LYS A 76 -5.56 6.72 -6.74
N VAL A 77 -5.25 6.47 -5.46
CA VAL A 77 -3.88 6.11 -5.04
C VAL A 77 -3.45 4.78 -5.64
N GLY A 78 -4.32 3.78 -5.68
CA GLY A 78 -4.04 2.47 -6.29
C GLY A 78 -3.70 2.58 -7.78
N GLU A 79 -4.52 3.32 -8.54
CA GLU A 79 -4.28 3.61 -9.95
C GLU A 79 -2.95 4.34 -10.17
N SER A 80 -2.67 5.36 -9.35
CA SER A 80 -1.45 6.16 -9.49
C SER A 80 -0.18 5.36 -9.21
N VAL A 81 -0.17 4.54 -8.16
CA VAL A 81 0.98 3.65 -7.89
C VAL A 81 1.17 2.65 -9.02
N ALA A 82 0.09 2.05 -9.51
CA ALA A 82 0.16 1.06 -10.57
C ALA A 82 0.71 1.67 -11.87
N LYS A 83 0.21 2.84 -12.30
CA LYS A 83 0.72 3.55 -13.49
C LYS A 83 2.22 3.86 -13.35
N ARG A 84 2.62 4.44 -12.22
CA ARG A 84 4.04 4.75 -11.93
C ARG A 84 4.91 3.49 -11.86
N ALA A 85 4.38 2.37 -11.38
CA ALA A 85 5.09 1.09 -11.32
C ALA A 85 5.29 0.49 -12.71
N VAL A 86 4.25 0.49 -13.54
CA VAL A 86 4.30 0.02 -14.93
C VAL A 86 5.25 0.88 -15.77
N GLU A 87 5.26 2.20 -15.57
CA GLU A 87 6.24 3.12 -16.19
C GLU A 87 7.69 2.77 -15.84
N LYS A 88 7.93 2.24 -14.64
CA LYS A 88 9.25 1.73 -14.21
C LYS A 88 9.49 0.27 -14.57
N GLY A 89 8.61 -0.34 -15.37
CA GLY A 89 8.73 -1.72 -15.83
C GLY A 89 8.32 -2.79 -14.80
N VAL A 90 7.72 -2.39 -13.67
CA VAL A 90 7.25 -3.33 -12.65
C VAL A 90 5.82 -3.77 -12.98
N LYS A 91 5.62 -5.04 -13.32
CA LYS A 91 4.31 -5.64 -13.64
C LYS A 91 3.79 -6.56 -12.54
N GLU A 92 4.66 -7.40 -12.01
CA GLU A 92 4.32 -8.35 -10.95
C GLU A 92 4.73 -7.79 -9.59
N VAL A 93 3.82 -7.85 -8.63
CA VAL A 93 4.10 -7.42 -7.25
C VAL A 93 3.55 -8.44 -6.27
N VAL A 94 4.01 -8.35 -5.02
CA VAL A 94 3.42 -9.10 -3.91
C VAL A 94 2.67 -8.12 -3.01
N PHE A 95 1.38 -8.34 -2.80
CA PHE A 95 0.54 -7.41 -2.04
C PHE A 95 0.71 -7.57 -0.52
N ASP A 96 1.21 -6.54 0.13
CA ASP A 96 1.32 -6.42 1.58
C ASP A 96 0.26 -5.47 2.14
N ARG A 97 -0.76 -6.07 2.74
CA ARG A 97 -1.86 -5.37 3.43
C ARG A 97 -1.45 -4.61 4.70
N GLY A 98 -0.17 -4.54 5.08
CA GLY A 98 0.33 -3.67 6.15
C GLY A 98 -0.19 -4.02 7.55
N GLY A 99 -0.64 -5.26 7.76
CA GLY A 99 -1.27 -5.70 9.01
C GLY A 99 -2.72 -5.24 9.22
N TYR A 100 -3.36 -4.70 8.16
CA TYR A 100 -4.79 -4.42 8.12
C TYR A 100 -5.57 -5.62 7.56
N LEU A 101 -6.90 -5.60 7.73
CA LEU A 101 -7.79 -6.53 7.05
C LEU A 101 -7.93 -6.14 5.57
N TYR A 102 -8.08 -7.14 4.71
CA TYR A 102 -8.40 -6.91 3.30
C TYR A 102 -9.88 -6.52 3.18
N HIS A 103 -10.16 -5.24 3.39
CA HIS A 103 -11.51 -4.69 3.39
C HIS A 103 -11.49 -3.18 3.13
N GLY A 104 -12.63 -2.63 2.71
CA GLY A 104 -12.84 -1.20 2.49
C GLY A 104 -11.71 -0.59 1.66
N ARG A 105 -11.05 0.43 2.21
CA ARG A 105 -9.97 1.17 1.54
C ARG A 105 -8.79 0.32 1.09
N VAL A 106 -8.42 -0.72 1.84
CA VAL A 106 -7.29 -1.59 1.47
C VAL A 106 -7.66 -2.47 0.27
N LYS A 107 -8.90 -2.96 0.25
CA LYS A 107 -9.45 -3.71 -0.87
C LYS A 107 -9.59 -2.82 -2.12
N ALA A 108 -10.16 -1.63 -1.96
CA ALA A 108 -10.33 -0.67 -3.05
C ALA A 108 -9.01 -0.26 -3.71
N LEU A 109 -7.94 -0.03 -2.91
CA LEU A 109 -6.61 0.24 -3.45
C LEU A 109 -6.06 -0.95 -4.24
N ALA A 110 -6.25 -2.17 -3.74
CA ALA A 110 -5.78 -3.38 -4.41
C ALA A 110 -6.52 -3.65 -5.73
N GLU A 111 -7.83 -3.49 -5.75
CA GLU A 111 -8.65 -3.65 -6.97
C GLU A 111 -8.25 -2.62 -8.04
N ALA A 112 -8.14 -1.35 -7.65
CA ALA A 112 -7.70 -0.29 -8.55
C ALA A 112 -6.26 -0.51 -9.08
N ALA A 113 -5.35 -1.03 -8.25
CA ALA A 113 -4.01 -1.37 -8.69
C ALA A 113 -3.99 -2.54 -9.70
N ARG A 114 -4.89 -3.52 -9.55
CA ARG A 114 -5.04 -4.61 -10.52
C ARG A 114 -5.58 -4.13 -11.86
N GLU A 115 -6.62 -3.31 -11.83
CA GLU A 115 -7.23 -2.74 -13.05
C GLU A 115 -6.23 -1.88 -13.83
N ALA A 116 -5.33 -1.18 -13.12
CA ALA A 116 -4.28 -0.36 -13.71
C ALA A 116 -3.03 -1.17 -14.16
N GLY A 117 -3.08 -2.51 -14.13
CA GLY A 117 -2.10 -3.37 -14.80
C GLY A 117 -1.07 -4.07 -13.91
N LEU A 118 -1.14 -3.91 -12.57
CA LEU A 118 -0.31 -4.71 -11.66
C LEU A 118 -0.91 -6.10 -11.45
N GLN A 119 -0.07 -7.12 -11.44
CA GLN A 119 -0.46 -8.52 -11.29
C GLN A 119 -0.10 -9.04 -9.89
N PHE A 120 -1.13 -9.38 -9.10
CA PHE A 120 -1.01 -9.94 -7.74
C PHE A 120 -2.32 -10.50 -7.16
#